data_AF-A0A8S3QP58-F1
#
_entry.id   AF-A0A8S3QP58-F1
#
_cell.length_a   1.000
_cell.length_b   1.000
_cell.length_c   1.000
_cell.angle_alpha   90.00
_cell.angle_beta   90.00
_cell.angle_gamma   90.00
#
_symmetry.space_group_name_H-M   'P 1'
#
loop_
_entity.id
_entity.type
_entity.pdbx_description
1 polymer ?
#
loop_
_entity_poly.entity_id
_entity_poly.type
_entity_poly.pdbx_seq_one_letter_code
_entity_poly.pdbx_strand_id
1 'polypeptide(L)'
;MTVILHFVFDASVTVNLTPNGTATQSSFYNDDESKGKPENALYPPISNEYNLSICSHTKEDIRNVQKAWWRFQFSFGLAYITDITIYYRENYAYHMNGFKIFVTNTTASPSEGYLCYEDPKSNPLPNITQTIPCYQLGQYVVYYDNVGSEESDQIYLPIVELCYVAINGRFYICIICYSTASPFLF
;
A
#
# COMPACT_ATOMS: atom_id res chain seq x y z
N MET A 1 -22.83 -33.34 20.80
CA MET A 1 -21.39 -33.02 20.72
C MET A 1 -21.20 -32.20 19.46
N THR A 2 -20.92 -30.90 19.58
CA THR A 2 -20.72 -30.01 18.43
C THR A 2 -19.28 -30.14 17.98
N VAL A 3 -19.07 -30.55 16.73
CA VAL A 3 -17.73 -30.58 16.13
C VAL A 3 -17.55 -29.27 15.38
N ILE A 4 -16.65 -28.41 15.85
CA ILE A 4 -16.24 -27.22 15.11
C ILE A 4 -15.11 -27.66 14.18
N LEU A 5 -15.39 -27.76 12.88
CA LEU A 5 -14.34 -27.90 11.87
C LEU A 5 -13.92 -26.50 11.42
N HIS A 6 -12.69 -26.13 11.74
CA HIS A 6 -12.03 -24.96 11.16
C HIS A 6 -11.49 -25.34 9.79
N PHE A 7 -12.14 -24.89 8.73
CA PHE A 7 -11.58 -24.97 7.39
C PHE A 7 -10.85 -23.66 7.08
N VAL A 8 -9.52 -23.75 6.95
CA VAL A 8 -8.70 -22.68 6.37
C VAL A 8 -8.65 -22.94 4.87
N PHE A 9 -9.30 -22.09 4.07
CA PHE A 9 -9.10 -22.11 2.62
C PHE A 9 -7.88 -21.26 2.28
N ASP A 10 -6.86 -21.90 1.71
CA ASP A 10 -5.76 -21.22 1.04
C ASP A 10 -6.21 -20.88 -0.39
N ALA A 11 -6.28 -19.59 -0.72
CA ALA A 11 -6.40 -19.18 -2.10
C ALA A 11 -5.10 -19.54 -2.83
N SER A 12 -5.07 -20.67 -3.54
CA SER A 12 -3.85 -21.15 -4.22
C SER A 12 -3.38 -20.24 -5.37
N VAL A 13 -4.18 -19.23 -5.74
CA VAL A 13 -3.93 -18.29 -6.82
C VAL A 13 -3.60 -16.93 -6.22
N THR A 14 -2.48 -16.36 -6.66
CA THR A 14 -2.15 -14.96 -6.36
C THR A 14 -3.14 -14.05 -7.07
N VAL A 15 -3.76 -13.15 -6.32
CA VAL A 15 -4.73 -12.17 -6.83
C VAL A 15 -4.37 -10.77 -6.36
N ASN A 16 -4.91 -9.78 -7.05
CA ASN A 16 -4.83 -8.39 -6.63
C ASN A 16 -5.76 -8.14 -5.43
N LEU A 17 -5.15 -7.77 -4.30
CA LEU A 17 -5.81 -7.59 -3.02
C LEU A 17 -6.23 -6.14 -2.76
N THR A 18 -5.74 -5.18 -3.54
CA THR A 18 -6.00 -3.74 -3.34
C THR A 18 -7.49 -3.37 -3.29
N PRO A 19 -8.39 -3.96 -4.12
CA PRO A 19 -9.82 -3.65 -4.04
C PRO A 19 -10.47 -4.01 -2.69
N ASN A 20 -9.82 -4.85 -1.88
CA ASN A 20 -10.35 -5.39 -0.64
C ASN A 20 -9.66 -4.76 0.58
N GLY A 21 -9.66 -3.43 0.66
CA GLY A 21 -9.09 -2.70 1.78
C GLY A 21 -9.35 -1.21 1.75
N THR A 22 -8.70 -0.50 2.65
CA THR A 22 -8.83 0.96 2.82
C THR A 22 -7.46 1.60 2.84
N ALA A 23 -7.36 2.82 2.33
CA ALA A 23 -6.13 3.60 2.34
C ALA A 23 -6.22 4.77 3.32
N THR A 24 -5.09 5.13 3.91
CA THR A 24 -4.90 6.33 4.74
C THR A 24 -3.55 6.95 4.38
N GLN A 25 -3.35 8.23 4.68
CA GLN A 25 -2.09 8.91 4.42
C GLN A 25 -1.76 9.94 5.49
N SER A 26 -0.52 10.44 5.49
CA SER A 26 0.00 11.36 6.51
C SER A 26 -0.69 12.73 6.53
N SER A 27 -1.11 13.23 5.37
CA SER A 27 -1.73 14.56 5.18
C SER A 27 -2.42 14.63 3.82
N PHE A 28 -3.20 15.68 3.59
CA PHE A 28 -3.88 15.92 2.32
C PHE A 28 -3.24 17.09 1.57
N TYR A 29 -3.33 17.07 0.25
CA TYR A 29 -2.86 18.17 -0.59
C TYR A 29 -3.56 19.49 -0.20
N ASN A 30 -2.77 20.52 0.12
CA ASN A 30 -3.26 21.82 0.62
C ASN A 30 -4.21 21.73 1.83
N ASP A 31 -4.07 20.69 2.66
CA ASP A 31 -4.94 20.44 3.81
C ASP A 31 -6.44 20.32 3.43
N ASP A 32 -6.71 19.92 2.18
CA ASP A 32 -8.06 19.75 1.63
C ASP A 32 -8.34 18.26 1.38
N GLU A 33 -9.16 17.64 2.24
CA GLU A 33 -9.53 16.21 2.16
C GLU A 33 -10.25 15.83 0.86
N SER A 34 -10.72 16.81 0.09
CA SER A 34 -11.31 16.56 -1.23
C SER A 34 -10.25 16.32 -2.32
N LYS A 35 -8.99 16.66 -2.09
CA LYS A 35 -7.89 16.61 -3.07
C LYS A 35 -6.83 15.59 -2.67
N GLY A 36 -6.33 14.84 -3.64
CA GLY A 36 -5.23 13.90 -3.42
C GLY A 36 -5.57 12.79 -2.42
N LYS A 37 -6.82 12.31 -2.44
CA LYS A 37 -7.34 11.32 -1.50
C LYS A 37 -6.50 10.04 -1.49
N PRO A 38 -6.28 9.39 -0.34
CA PRO A 38 -5.53 8.13 -0.31
C PRO A 38 -6.21 7.02 -1.13
N GLU A 39 -7.55 7.06 -1.24
CA GLU A 39 -8.33 6.09 -2.01
C GLU A 39 -8.09 6.17 -3.53
N ASN A 40 -7.57 7.30 -4.01
CA ASN A 40 -7.21 7.47 -5.41
C ASN A 40 -6.19 6.42 -5.87
N ALA A 41 -5.34 5.92 -4.97
CA ALA A 41 -4.35 4.89 -5.26
C ALA A 41 -4.89 3.44 -5.21
N LEU A 42 -6.21 3.23 -5.01
CA LEU A 42 -6.81 1.89 -4.86
C LEU A 42 -7.31 1.26 -6.16
N TYR A 43 -7.48 2.06 -7.20
CA TYR A 43 -8.03 1.61 -8.48
C TYR A 43 -7.06 1.92 -9.62
N PRO A 44 -6.97 1.03 -10.64
CA PRO A 44 -6.17 1.30 -11.82
C PRO A 44 -6.57 2.65 -12.42
N PRO A 45 -5.61 3.55 -12.70
CA PRO A 45 -5.94 4.89 -13.08
C PRO A 45 -6.18 4.94 -14.60
N ILE A 46 -7.02 5.88 -15.04
CA ILE A 46 -7.24 6.10 -16.49
C ILE A 46 -6.01 6.78 -17.13
N SER A 47 -5.18 7.44 -16.32
CA SER A 47 -3.90 8.07 -16.69
C SER A 47 -3.03 8.26 -15.43
N ASN A 48 -1.72 8.47 -15.58
CA ASN A 48 -0.83 8.88 -14.48
C ASN A 48 -0.60 10.41 -14.45
N GLU A 49 -1.33 11.17 -15.27
CA GLU A 49 -1.28 12.63 -15.32
C GLU A 49 -2.07 13.27 -14.16
N TYR A 50 -1.42 14.19 -13.44
CA TYR A 50 -2.01 14.87 -12.28
C TYR A 50 -3.16 15.83 -12.60
N ASN A 51 -3.26 16.35 -13.83
CA ASN A 51 -4.31 17.31 -14.21
C ASN A 51 -5.74 16.75 -14.07
N LEU A 52 -5.89 15.45 -13.84
CA LEU A 52 -7.15 14.79 -13.56
C LEU A 52 -7.47 14.67 -12.06
N SER A 53 -6.56 15.04 -11.15
CA SER A 53 -6.69 14.89 -9.68
C SER A 53 -7.01 13.44 -9.25
N ILE A 54 -6.49 12.47 -9.99
CA ILE A 54 -6.77 11.03 -9.84
C ILE A 54 -5.72 10.26 -9.05
N CYS A 55 -4.63 10.89 -8.64
CA CYS A 55 -3.61 10.26 -7.79
C CYS A 55 -3.82 10.69 -6.34
N SER A 56 -3.36 9.89 -5.38
CA SER A 56 -3.20 10.36 -4.01
C SER A 56 -2.14 11.46 -3.98
N HIS A 57 -2.20 12.35 -2.99
CA HIS A 57 -1.25 13.45 -2.87
C HIS A 57 -1.21 13.96 -1.43
N THR A 58 -0.02 13.94 -0.81
CA THR A 58 0.20 14.52 0.52
C THR A 58 0.52 16.01 0.44
N LYS A 59 0.52 16.73 1.56
CA LYS A 59 0.83 18.17 1.58
C LYS A 59 2.26 18.47 1.09
N GLU A 60 2.41 19.53 0.28
CA GLU A 60 3.69 20.10 -0.17
C GLU A 60 4.17 21.23 0.77
N ASP A 61 4.29 20.99 2.08
CA ASP A 61 4.66 22.07 3.01
C ASP A 61 6.16 22.14 3.26
N ILE A 62 6.80 23.07 2.54
CA ILE A 62 8.22 23.45 2.57
C ILE A 62 8.78 23.78 3.96
N ARG A 63 7.94 23.95 4.99
CA ARG A 63 8.41 24.42 6.31
C ARG A 63 8.63 23.35 7.37
N ASN A 64 8.02 22.16 7.31
CA ASN A 64 8.15 21.17 8.41
C ASN A 64 7.75 19.71 8.10
N VAL A 65 7.61 19.28 6.84
CA VAL A 65 7.33 17.85 6.55
C VAL A 65 8.62 17.05 6.65
N GLN A 66 8.78 16.26 7.72
CA GLN A 66 9.93 15.36 7.90
C GLN A 66 9.71 13.96 7.31
N LYS A 67 8.44 13.62 7.03
CA LYS A 67 8.03 12.33 6.47
C LYS A 67 6.66 12.42 5.83
N ALA A 68 6.46 11.69 4.75
CA ALA A 68 5.18 11.48 4.10
C ALA A 68 4.93 9.97 3.92
N TRP A 69 3.68 9.55 4.06
CA TRP A 69 3.35 8.13 3.92
C TRP A 69 1.94 7.91 3.41
N TRP A 70 1.78 6.80 2.71
CA TRP A 70 0.50 6.22 2.33
C TRP A 70 0.44 4.78 2.82
N ARG A 71 -0.68 4.39 3.40
CA ARG A 71 -0.85 3.09 4.04
C ARG A 71 -2.15 2.43 3.60
N PHE A 72 -2.03 1.23 3.09
CA PHE A 72 -3.12 0.31 2.83
C PHE A 72 -3.36 -0.60 4.03
N GLN A 73 -4.63 -0.91 4.30
CA GLN A 73 -5.06 -1.90 5.28
C GLN A 73 -5.99 -2.90 4.60
N PHE A 74 -5.69 -4.19 4.69
CA PHE A 74 -6.61 -5.23 4.21
C PHE A 74 -7.86 -5.31 5.10
N SER A 75 -9.03 -5.44 4.49
CA SER A 75 -10.31 -5.54 5.21
C SER A 75 -10.53 -6.89 5.90
N PHE A 76 -9.81 -7.92 5.46
CA PHE A 76 -9.94 -9.31 5.90
C PHE A 76 -8.80 -9.75 6.85
N GLY A 77 -7.99 -8.82 7.34
CA GLY A 77 -6.90 -9.11 8.29
C GLY A 77 -5.56 -9.35 7.59
N LEU A 78 -4.95 -10.51 7.81
CA LEU A 78 -3.61 -10.81 7.29
C LEU A 78 -3.67 -11.34 5.85
N ALA A 79 -2.76 -10.86 5.01
CA ALA A 79 -2.52 -11.37 3.68
C ALA A 79 -1.04 -11.75 3.51
N TYR A 80 -0.79 -12.84 2.78
CA TYR A 80 0.55 -13.17 2.31
C TYR A 80 0.79 -12.45 0.98
N ILE A 81 1.61 -11.40 1.03
CA ILE A 81 1.96 -10.56 -0.12
C ILE A 81 3.07 -11.27 -0.90
N THR A 82 3.04 -11.16 -2.23
CA THR A 82 4.08 -11.68 -3.13
C THR A 82 4.84 -10.56 -3.81
N ASP A 83 4.12 -9.52 -4.22
CA ASP A 83 4.66 -8.37 -4.92
C ASP A 83 3.72 -7.17 -4.82
N ILE A 84 4.31 -5.99 -4.99
CA ILE A 84 3.64 -4.70 -4.92
C ILE A 84 4.03 -3.92 -6.16
N THR A 85 3.05 -3.61 -7.02
CA THR A 85 3.27 -2.76 -8.19
C THR A 85 2.80 -1.35 -7.91
N ILE A 86 3.69 -0.38 -8.08
CA ILE A 86 3.41 1.04 -7.88
C ILE A 86 3.29 1.71 -9.23
N TYR A 87 2.26 2.53 -9.37
CA TYR A 87 2.08 3.50 -10.45
C TYR A 87 2.11 4.89 -9.81
N TYR A 88 3.19 5.61 -10.05
CA TYR A 88 3.43 6.96 -9.54
C TYR A 88 3.06 8.01 -10.59
N ARG A 89 2.88 9.25 -10.13
CA ARG A 89 2.61 10.40 -11.01
C ARG A 89 3.66 10.54 -12.10
N GLU A 90 3.19 10.76 -13.33
CA GLU A 90 4.05 10.96 -14.50
C GLU A 90 4.90 12.23 -14.39
N ASN A 91 6.18 12.14 -14.75
CA ASN A 91 7.19 13.22 -14.67
C ASN A 91 7.61 13.66 -13.25
N TYR A 92 7.15 12.97 -12.19
CA TYR A 92 7.49 13.28 -10.79
C TYR A 92 8.31 12.16 -10.12
N ALA A 93 9.05 11.38 -10.91
CA ALA A 93 9.89 10.29 -10.42
C ALA A 93 10.93 10.75 -9.37
N TYR A 94 11.33 12.02 -9.41
CA TYR A 94 12.29 12.58 -8.46
C TYR A 94 11.72 12.63 -7.04
N HIS A 95 10.41 12.80 -6.84
CA HIS A 95 9.76 12.68 -5.52
C HIS A 95 9.78 11.25 -4.95
N MET A 96 10.10 10.24 -5.77
CA MET A 96 10.28 8.87 -5.29
C MET A 96 11.69 8.61 -4.77
N ASN A 97 12.63 9.56 -4.87
CA ASN A 97 14.04 9.30 -4.56
C ASN A 97 14.23 8.83 -3.10
N GLY A 98 14.67 7.59 -2.88
CA GLY A 98 14.87 7.06 -1.52
C GLY A 98 13.64 6.59 -0.77
N PHE A 99 12.52 6.40 -1.46
CA PHE A 99 11.30 5.84 -0.87
C PHE A 99 11.51 4.42 -0.33
N LYS A 100 10.63 4.03 0.59
CA LYS A 100 10.63 2.70 1.22
C LYS A 100 9.25 2.08 1.15
N ILE A 101 9.22 0.75 1.06
CA ILE A 101 8.02 -0.06 1.17
C ILE A 101 8.13 -0.97 2.37
N PHE A 102 7.15 -0.88 3.27
CA PHE A 102 7.05 -1.73 4.45
C PHE A 102 5.80 -2.59 4.42
N VAL A 103 5.92 -3.79 4.98
CA VAL A 103 4.80 -4.66 5.34
C VAL A 103 4.77 -4.83 6.84
N THR A 104 3.64 -4.57 7.48
CA THR A 104 3.51 -4.60 8.95
C THR A 104 2.16 -5.12 9.42
N ASN A 105 2.07 -5.45 10.71
CA ASN A 105 0.85 -5.83 11.41
C ASN A 105 0.36 -4.74 12.36
N THR A 106 1.06 -3.60 12.46
CA THR A 106 0.73 -2.51 13.38
C THR A 106 0.62 -1.18 12.62
N THR A 107 -0.02 -0.21 13.26
CA THR A 107 -0.12 1.17 12.74
C THR A 107 0.87 2.13 13.39
N ALA A 108 1.70 1.65 14.34
CA ALA A 108 2.52 2.50 15.22
C ALA A 108 3.67 3.18 14.48
N SER A 109 4.51 2.41 13.78
CA SER A 109 5.57 2.96 12.92
C SER A 109 5.84 2.00 11.76
N PRO A 110 6.04 2.51 10.52
CA PRO A 110 6.46 1.68 9.40
C PRO A 110 7.76 0.92 9.66
N SER A 111 8.67 1.51 10.44
CA SER A 111 9.98 0.93 10.78
C SER A 111 9.92 -0.31 11.67
N GLU A 112 8.77 -0.61 12.29
CA GLU A 112 8.56 -1.86 13.05
C GLU A 112 8.18 -3.03 12.15
N GLY A 113 7.84 -2.75 10.88
CA GLY A 113 7.52 -3.74 9.87
C GLY A 113 8.74 -4.32 9.17
N TYR A 114 8.47 -5.23 8.23
CA TYR A 114 9.48 -5.74 7.30
C TYR A 114 9.70 -4.74 6.17
N LEU A 115 10.96 -4.38 5.91
CA LEU A 115 11.35 -3.55 4.76
C LEU A 115 11.41 -4.40 3.49
N CYS A 116 10.41 -4.24 2.62
CA CYS A 116 10.36 -4.91 1.32
C CYS A 116 11.34 -4.31 0.32
N TYR A 117 11.47 -2.98 0.34
CA TYR A 117 12.25 -2.25 -0.64
C TYR A 117 12.68 -0.91 -0.06
N GLU A 118 13.90 -0.52 -0.38
CA GLU A 118 14.41 0.84 -0.21
C GLU A 118 15.07 1.24 -1.52
N ASP A 119 14.63 2.38 -2.05
CA ASP A 119 15.23 2.95 -3.24
C ASP A 119 16.66 3.43 -2.95
N PRO A 120 17.65 3.07 -3.79
CA PRO A 120 19.07 3.33 -3.52
C PRO A 120 19.46 4.82 -3.61
N LYS A 121 18.54 5.74 -3.89
CA LYS A 121 18.80 7.17 -4.04
C LYS A 121 19.84 7.50 -5.11
N SER A 122 19.71 6.90 -6.29
CA SER A 122 20.72 7.03 -7.34
C SER A 122 20.13 7.55 -8.65
N ASN A 123 21.04 7.91 -9.57
CA ASN A 123 20.72 8.17 -10.97
C ASN A 123 20.95 6.86 -11.74
N PRO A 124 20.00 6.33 -12.55
CA PRO A 124 18.72 6.93 -12.93
C PRO A 124 17.68 6.95 -11.81
N LEU A 125 16.78 7.94 -11.87
CA LEU A 125 15.61 8.03 -10.99
C LEU A 125 14.76 6.76 -11.04
N PRO A 126 13.97 6.47 -9.99
CA PRO A 126 13.12 5.29 -9.95
C PRO A 126 12.11 5.27 -11.09
N ASN A 127 11.78 4.08 -11.60
CA ASN A 127 10.72 3.97 -12.60
C ASN A 127 9.37 4.29 -11.94
N ILE A 128 8.60 5.19 -12.56
CA ILE A 128 7.25 5.55 -12.12
C ILE A 128 6.29 4.36 -12.14
N THR A 129 6.59 3.32 -12.91
CA THR A 129 5.90 2.02 -12.83
C THR A 129 6.91 0.93 -12.50
N GLN A 130 6.79 0.35 -11.31
CA GLN A 130 7.70 -0.70 -10.86
C GLN A 130 6.99 -1.76 -10.03
N THR A 131 7.35 -3.01 -10.27
CA THR A 131 6.88 -4.17 -9.50
C THR A 131 7.98 -4.60 -8.56
N ILE A 132 7.69 -4.54 -7.27
CA ILE A 132 8.60 -4.81 -6.17
C ILE A 132 8.22 -6.18 -5.56
N PRO A 133 9.09 -7.20 -5.64
CA PRO A 133 8.83 -8.47 -4.97
C PRO A 133 8.88 -8.29 -3.45
N CYS A 134 7.87 -8.79 -2.74
CA CYS A 134 7.87 -8.82 -1.28
C CYS A 134 7.06 -10.00 -0.76
N TYR A 135 7.76 -11.01 -0.22
CA TYR A 135 7.20 -12.28 0.21
C TYR A 135 6.89 -12.30 1.71
N GLN A 136 5.93 -11.48 2.14
CA GLN A 136 5.68 -11.25 3.57
C GLN A 136 4.20 -11.35 3.95
N LEU A 137 3.97 -11.88 5.15
CA LEU A 137 2.65 -11.86 5.79
C LEU A 137 2.46 -10.53 6.50
N GLY A 138 1.39 -9.80 6.18
CA GLY A 138 1.09 -8.51 6.80
C GLY A 138 -0.38 -8.11 6.76
N GLN A 139 -0.77 -7.17 7.62
CA GLN A 139 -2.08 -6.51 7.56
C GLN A 139 -2.03 -5.18 6.80
N TYR A 140 -0.86 -4.55 6.76
CA TYR A 140 -0.67 -3.23 6.18
C TYR A 140 0.49 -3.23 5.19
N VAL A 141 0.32 -2.48 4.11
CA VAL A 141 1.39 -2.09 3.19
C VAL A 141 1.57 -0.59 3.28
N VAL A 142 2.82 -0.12 3.45
CA VAL A 142 3.13 1.29 3.65
C VAL A 142 4.15 1.75 2.63
N TYR A 143 3.78 2.74 1.82
CA TYR A 143 4.73 3.60 1.12
C TYR A 143 5.19 4.68 2.07
N TYR A 144 6.49 4.84 2.21
CA TYR A 144 7.09 5.74 3.18
C TYR A 144 8.25 6.53 2.56
N ASP A 145 8.22 7.84 2.72
CA ASP A 145 9.31 8.72 2.39
C ASP A 145 9.65 9.60 3.59
N ASN A 146 10.93 9.66 3.92
CA ASN A 146 11.51 10.50 4.98
C ASN A 146 12.79 11.22 4.52
N VAL A 147 12.97 11.30 3.20
CA VAL A 147 14.16 11.80 2.55
C VAL A 147 13.80 13.05 1.79
N GLY A 148 12.72 12.99 0.99
CA GLY A 148 12.45 14.01 -0.01
C GLY A 148 13.43 13.89 -1.17
N SER A 149 13.54 14.94 -1.97
CA SER A 149 14.34 14.91 -3.19
C SER A 149 15.04 16.22 -3.48
N GLU A 150 16.08 16.17 -4.31
CA GLU A 150 16.79 17.35 -4.80
C GLU A 150 16.72 17.36 -6.33
N GLU A 151 16.21 18.43 -6.91
CA GLU A 151 16.18 18.65 -8.35
C GLU A 151 16.63 20.08 -8.65
N SER A 152 17.64 20.25 -9.50
CA SER A 152 18.11 21.57 -9.96
C SER A 152 18.31 22.62 -8.85
N ASP A 153 19.01 22.24 -7.77
CA ASP A 153 19.28 23.05 -6.56
C ASP A 153 18.04 23.39 -5.70
N GLN A 154 16.88 22.82 -6.02
CA GLN A 154 15.67 22.89 -5.20
C GLN A 154 15.52 21.64 -4.32
N ILE A 155 15.39 21.85 -3.01
CA ILE A 155 15.10 20.80 -2.04
C ILE A 155 13.58 20.65 -1.94
N TYR A 156 13.09 19.47 -2.27
CA TYR A 156 11.72 19.05 -2.04
C TYR A 156 11.68 18.18 -0.80
N LEU A 157 10.71 18.46 0.07
CA LEU A 157 10.43 17.63 1.24
C LEU A 157 9.73 16.33 0.81
N PRO A 158 9.64 15.33 1.71
CA PRO A 158 8.94 14.10 1.41
C PRO A 158 7.50 14.32 0.95
N ILE A 159 7.14 13.78 -0.23
CA ILE A 159 5.81 13.87 -0.84
C ILE A 159 5.42 12.49 -1.39
N VAL A 160 4.14 12.11 -1.24
CA VAL A 160 3.59 10.88 -1.81
C VAL A 160 2.54 11.22 -2.86
N GLU A 161 2.73 10.71 -4.08
CA GLU A 161 1.82 10.93 -5.23
C GLU A 161 1.49 9.63 -5.98
N LEU A 162 0.79 8.71 -5.31
CA LEU A 162 0.50 7.39 -5.85
C LEU A 162 -0.78 7.40 -6.68
N CYS A 163 -0.68 7.05 -7.96
CA CYS A 163 -1.84 6.94 -8.84
C CYS A 163 -2.52 5.57 -8.70
N TYR A 164 -1.73 4.52 -8.46
CA TYR A 164 -2.27 3.20 -8.15
C TYR A 164 -1.23 2.31 -7.47
N VAL A 165 -1.68 1.47 -6.54
CA VAL A 165 -0.85 0.43 -5.91
C VAL A 165 -1.55 -0.91 -6.04
N ALA A 166 -1.04 -1.81 -6.88
CA ALA A 166 -1.52 -3.19 -6.96
C ALA A 166 -0.73 -4.06 -5.97
N ILE A 167 -1.42 -4.58 -4.96
CA ILE A 167 -0.83 -5.47 -3.95
C ILE A 167 -1.28 -6.88 -4.29
N ASN A 168 -0.36 -7.69 -4.80
CA ASN A 168 -0.65 -9.06 -5.19
C ASN A 168 -0.29 -10.01 -4.06
N GLY A 169 -1.13 -11.00 -3.83
CA GLY A 169 -0.90 -11.97 -2.78
C GLY A 169 -2.02 -12.99 -2.63
N ARG A 170 -2.03 -13.64 -1.48
CA ARG A 170 -3.01 -14.63 -1.05
C ARG A 170 -3.59 -14.21 0.29
N PHE A 171 -4.85 -14.54 0.50
CA PHE A 171 -5.53 -14.33 1.77
C PHE A 171 -6.09 -15.64 2.28
N TYR A 172 -6.12 -15.79 3.60
CA TYR A 172 -6.69 -16.95 4.25
C TYR A 172 -8.12 -16.63 4.66
N ILE A 173 -9.09 -17.29 4.04
CA ILE A 173 -10.46 -17.28 4.55
C ILE A 173 -10.59 -18.39 5.58
N CYS A 174 -10.92 -18.02 6.83
CA CYS A 174 -11.41 -18.95 7.83
C CYS A 174 -12.94 -18.97 7.77
N ILE A 175 -13.53 -19.98 7.12
CA ILE A 175 -14.98 -20.21 7.21
C ILE A 175 -15.20 -21.20 8.36
N ILE A 176 -15.84 -20.73 9.43
CA ILE A 176 -16.36 -21.62 10.46
C ILE A 176 -17.67 -22.20 9.93
N CYS A 177 -17.63 -23.43 9.42
CA CYS A 177 -18.83 -24.20 9.10
C CYS A 177 -19.28 -24.94 10.37
N TYR A 178 -20.42 -24.56 10.93
CA TYR A 178 -21.07 -25.38 11.96
C TYR A 178 -21.72 -26.59 11.31
N SER A 179 -21.13 -27.78 11.51
CA SER A 179 -21.79 -29.04 11.17
C SER A 179 -22.68 -29.46 12.34
N THR A 180 -24.00 -29.40 12.17
CA THR A 180 -24.90 -30.12 13.06
C THR A 180 -24.79 -31.60 12.72
N ALA A 181 -24.02 -32.34 13.51
CA ALA A 181 -24.03 -33.80 13.47
C ALA A 181 -25.46 -34.27 13.81
N SER A 182 -26.22 -34.66 12.80
CA SER A 182 -27.48 -35.36 13.00
C SER A 182 -27.14 -36.78 13.46
N PRO A 183 -27.59 -37.25 14.64
CA PRO A 183 -27.43 -38.64 15.02
C PRO A 183 -28.41 -39.46 14.18
N PHE A 184 -27.92 -40.09 13.12
CA PHE A 184 -28.66 -41.19 12.50
C PHE A 184 -28.62 -42.38 13.48
N LEU A 185 -29.68 -42.47 14.28
CA LEU A 185 -30.20 -43.74 14.78
C LEU A 185 -30.94 -44.40 13.60
N PHE A 186 -30.45 -45.54 13.13
CA PHE A 186 -31.14 -46.84 12.99
C PHE A 186 -30.23 -47.83 12.28
#